data_AF-A0A957SRU9-F1
#
_entry.id   AF-A0A957SRU9-F1
#
_cell.length_a   1.000
_cell.length_b   1.000
_cell.length_c   1.000
_cell.angle_alpha   90.00
_cell.angle_beta   90.00
_cell.angle_gamma   90.00
#
_symmetry.space_group_name_H-M   'P 1'
#
loop_
_entity.id
_entity.type
_entity.pdbx_description
1 polymer ?
#
loop_
_entity_poly.entity_id
_entity_poly.type
_entity_poly.pdbx_seq_one_letter_code
_entity_poly.pdbx_strand_id
1 'polypeptide(L)'
;MIRIGIVGCGRILNAHLQGYKKLRDIGIDNFRITALVARKADDARMFARRGEGPPPRPPVLPPETGDPLAAPHTYVSDFQDDVDAAIY
;
A
#
# COMPACT_ATOMS: atom_id res chain seq x y z
N MET A 1 8.55 18.01 -3.02
CA MET A 1 8.20 16.57 -3.06
C MET A 1 8.46 15.92 -1.72
N ILE A 2 7.41 15.42 -1.08
CA ILE A 2 7.50 14.71 0.21
C ILE A 2 7.92 13.26 -0.04
N ARG A 3 8.95 12.79 0.67
CA ARG A 3 9.38 11.38 0.62
C ARG A 3 8.80 10.67 1.83
N ILE A 4 7.99 9.66 1.58
CA ILE A 4 7.24 8.92 2.60
C ILE A 4 7.91 7.56 2.81
N GLY A 5 8.19 7.24 4.06
CA GLY A 5 8.48 5.88 4.51
C GLY A 5 7.30 5.37 5.32
N ILE A 6 6.83 4.17 5.01
CA ILE A 6 5.73 3.53 5.73
C ILE A 6 6.31 2.48 6.67
N VAL A 7 6.07 2.63 7.96
CA VAL A 7 6.48 1.66 8.98
C VAL A 7 5.26 0.87 9.46
N GLY A 8 5.26 -0.43 9.18
CA GLY A 8 4.18 -1.34 9.52
C GLY A 8 3.33 -1.73 8.32
N CYS A 9 3.70 -2.84 7.67
CA CYS A 9 2.96 -3.41 6.55
C CYS A 9 1.90 -4.44 6.98
N GLY A 10 1.05 -4.00 7.91
CA GLY A 10 -0.09 -4.77 8.43
C GLY A 10 -1.38 -4.53 7.65
N ARG A 11 -2.52 -4.93 8.23
CA ARG A 11 -3.84 -4.80 7.59
C ARG A 11 -4.22 -3.36 7.25
N ILE A 12 -3.89 -2.42 8.13
CA ILE A 12 -4.27 -1.00 7.98
C ILE A 12 -3.57 -0.31 6.80
N LEU A 13 -2.45 -0.86 6.31
CA LEU A 13 -1.72 -0.24 5.20
C LEU A 13 -2.56 -0.18 3.92
N ASN A 14 -3.42 -1.17 3.67
CA ASN A 14 -4.29 -1.14 2.49
C ASN A 14 -5.17 0.11 2.45
N ALA A 15 -5.75 0.51 3.59
CA ALA A 15 -6.56 1.72 3.70
C ALA A 15 -5.74 3.00 3.47
N HIS A 16 -4.49 3.04 3.91
CA HIS A 16 -3.58 4.16 3.66
C HIS A 16 -3.25 4.29 2.16
N LEU A 17 -2.93 3.18 1.49
CA LEU A 17 -2.64 3.18 0.05
C LEU A 17 -3.85 3.59 -0.77
N GLN A 18 -5.06 3.16 -0.40
CA GLN A 18 -6.32 3.65 -0.98
C GLN A 18 -6.47 5.16 -0.78
N GLY A 19 -6.12 5.69 0.39
CA GLY A 19 -6.08 7.13 0.65
C GLY A 19 -5.09 7.88 -0.25
N TYR A 20 -3.85 7.39 -0.37
CA TYR A 20 -2.84 7.97 -1.26
C TYR A 20 -3.25 7.94 -2.72
N LYS A 21 -3.86 6.83 -3.17
CA LYS A 21 -4.42 6.72 -4.51
C LYS A 21 -5.48 7.79 -4.74
N LYS A 22 -6.45 7.95 -3.83
CA LYS A 22 -7.49 8.98 -3.92
C LYS A 22 -6.92 10.40 -3.95
N LEU A 23 -5.86 10.68 -3.20
CA LEU A 23 -5.17 11.97 -3.26
C LEU A 23 -4.58 12.23 -4.66
N ARG A 24 -3.92 11.22 -5.25
CA ARG A 24 -3.40 11.34 -6.62
C ARG A 24 -4.51 11.50 -7.65
N ASP A 25 -5.62 10.77 -7.50
CA ASP A 25 -6.77 10.85 -8.41
C ASP A 25 -7.38 12.26 -8.47
N ILE A 26 -7.23 13.07 -7.41
CA ILE A 26 -7.67 14.49 -7.36
C ILE A 26 -6.54 15.51 -7.61
N GLY A 27 -5.37 15.05 -8.10
CA GLY A 27 -4.23 15.91 -8.45
C GLY A 27 -3.32 16.31 -7.29
N ILE A 28 -3.48 15.70 -6.10
CA ILE A 28 -2.56 15.88 -4.99
C ILE A 28 -1.52 14.75 -5.04
N ASP A 29 -0.37 15.01 -5.66
CA ASP A 29 0.62 13.98 -6.00
C ASP A 29 2.08 14.37 -5.71
N ASN A 30 2.32 15.50 -5.03
CA ASN A 30 3.66 15.99 -4.64
C ASN A 30 4.32 15.17 -3.51
N PHE A 31 4.12 13.85 -3.53
CA PHE A 31 4.70 12.87 -2.62
C PHE A 31 5.09 11.58 -3.33
N ARG A 32 6.07 10.88 -2.78
CA ARG A 32 6.49 9.53 -3.20
C ARG A 32 6.63 8.62 -2.00
N ILE A 33 6.05 7.43 -2.08
CA ILE A 33 6.33 6.34 -1.13
C ILE A 33 7.66 5.73 -1.57
N THR A 34 8.69 5.94 -0.77
CA THR A 34 10.08 5.57 -1.11
C THR A 34 10.63 4.44 -0.24
N ALA A 35 9.92 4.07 0.82
CA ALA A 35 10.29 2.94 1.67
C ALA A 35 9.04 2.24 2.25
N LEU A 36 9.07 0.91 2.26
CA LEU A 36 8.15 0.05 2.99
C LEU A 36 8.96 -0.70 4.03
N VAL A 37 8.61 -0.54 5.31
CA VAL A 37 9.34 -1.07 6.45
C VAL A 37 8.44 -2.02 7.24
N ALA A 38 8.88 -3.26 7.42
CA ALA A 38 8.17 -4.24 8.20
C ALA A 38 9.12 -5.13 9.00
N ARG A 39 8.60 -5.80 10.04
CA ARG A 39 9.39 -6.75 10.82
C ARG A 39 9.87 -7.94 9.97
N LYS A 40 9.08 -8.31 8.96
CA LYS A 40 9.41 -9.34 7.97
C LYS A 40 9.36 -8.68 6.60
N ALA A 41 10.44 -8.77 5.82
CA ALA A 41 10.52 -8.13 4.50
C ALA A 41 9.37 -8.54 3.55
N ASP A 42 8.86 -9.77 3.67
CA ASP A 42 7.73 -10.24 2.87
C ASP A 42 6.43 -9.47 3.14
N ASP A 43 6.23 -8.99 4.37
CA ASP A 43 5.06 -8.14 4.69
C ASP A 43 5.14 -6.81 3.92
N ALA A 44 6.35 -6.27 3.73
CA ALA A 44 6.57 -5.08 2.93
C ALA A 44 6.46 -5.37 1.42
N ARG A 45 7.03 -6.47 0.93
CA ARG A 45 6.88 -6.90 -0.47
C ARG A 45 5.42 -7.09 -0.89
N MET A 46 4.57 -7.59 0.02
CA MET A 46 3.13 -7.76 -0.21
C MET A 46 2.42 -6.49 -0.71
N PHE A 47 2.93 -5.30 -0.36
CA PHE A 47 2.35 -4.02 -0.76
C PHE A 47 3.13 -3.28 -1.84
N ALA A 48 4.31 -3.76 -2.23
CA ALA A 48 5.18 -3.07 -3.18
C ALA A 48 4.61 -3.16 -4.62
N ARG A 49 4.52 -4.38 -5.15
CA ARG A 49 4.06 -4.66 -6.50
C ARG A 49 3.33 -6.01 -6.58
N ARG A 50 2.31 -6.08 -7.42
CA ARG A 50 1.52 -7.30 -7.65
C ARG A 50 2.41 -8.42 -8.18
N GLY A 51 2.39 -9.55 -7.48
CA GLY A 51 3.14 -10.75 -7.85
C GLY A 51 4.57 -10.84 -7.32
N GLU A 52 5.10 -9.79 -6.68
CA GLU A 52 6.47 -9.81 -6.13
C GLU A 52 6.53 -10.18 -4.63
N GLY A 53 5.42 -10.04 -3.92
CA GLY A 53 5.28 -10.40 -2.52
C GLY A 53 4.38 -11.62 -2.29
N PRO A 54 4.22 -12.05 -1.03
CA PRO A 54 3.21 -13.04 -0.67
C PRO A 54 1.80 -12.53 -1.03
N PRO A 55 0.81 -13.44 -1.15
CA PRO A 55 -0.56 -13.02 -1.42
C PRO A 55 -1.10 -12.14 -0.27
N PRO A 56 -2.02 -11.20 -0.56
CA PRO A 56 -2.73 -10.43 0.45
C PRO A 56 -3.39 -11.32 1.50
N ARG A 57 -3.44 -10.82 2.73
CA ARG A 57 -4.20 -11.48 3.79
C ARG A 57 -5.69 -11.44 3.44
N PRO A 58 -6.46 -12.49 3.76
CA PRO A 58 -7.90 -12.45 3.58
C PRO A 58 -8.49 -11.32 4.43
N PRO A 59 -9.55 -10.67 3.93
CA PRO A 59 -10.25 -9.63 4.68
C PRO A 59 -10.84 -10.22 5.96
N VAL A 60 -10.92 -9.40 7.01
CA VAL A 60 -11.48 -9.82 8.31
C VAL A 60 -13.01 -9.80 8.26
N LEU A 61 -13.57 -8.78 7.59
CA LEU A 61 -15.01 -8.63 7.37
C LEU A 61 -15.37 -8.90 5.92
N PRO A 62 -16.61 -9.32 5.64
CA PRO A 62 -17.10 -9.46 4.28
C PRO A 62 -17.08 -8.12 3.51
N PRO A 63 -16.77 -8.09 2.20
CA PRO A 63 -16.71 -6.85 1.41
C PRO A 63 -17.99 -6.01 1.42
N GLU A 64 -19.15 -6.65 1.54
CA GLU A 64 -20.47 -6.00 1.61
C GLU A 64 -20.66 -5.11 2.84
N THR A 65 -19.80 -5.23 3.85
CA THR A 65 -19.81 -4.34 5.03
C THR A 65 -19.31 -2.92 4.72
N GLY A 66 -18.62 -2.72 3.58
CA GLY A 66 -18.01 -1.45 3.22
C GLY A 66 -16.76 -1.09 4.04
N ASP A 67 -16.21 -2.03 4.82
CA ASP A 67 -14.96 -1.81 5.56
C ASP A 67 -13.79 -1.55 4.59
N PRO A 68 -13.05 -0.43 4.71
CA PRO A 68 -11.84 -0.17 3.93
C PRO A 68 -10.76 -1.25 4.05
N LEU A 69 -10.74 -2.02 5.14
CA LEU A 69 -9.86 -3.17 5.32
C LEU A 69 -10.29 -4.40 4.51
N ALA A 70 -11.54 -4.43 4.05
CA ALA A 70 -12.08 -5.45 3.14
C ALA A 70 -12.00 -5.03 1.66
N ALA A 71 -11.57 -3.80 1.37
CA ALA A 71 -11.36 -3.32 0.01
C ALA A 71 -10.29 -4.16 -0.73
N PRO A 72 -10.34 -4.20 -2.08
CA PRO A 72 -9.30 -4.86 -2.86
C PRO A 72 -7.91 -4.39 -2.46
N HIS A 73 -6.97 -5.34 -2.36
CA HIS A 73 -5.60 -5.05 -1.97
C HIS A 73 -4.93 -4.13 -2.99
N THR A 74 -4.37 -3.03 -2.48
CA THR A 74 -3.73 -1.96 -3.25
C THR A 74 -2.22 -2.07 -3.09
N TYR A 75 -1.51 -1.95 -4.21
CA TYR A 75 -0.05 -1.93 -4.24
C TYR A 75 0.42 -0.49 -4.48
N VAL A 76 1.64 -0.16 -4.03
CA VAL A 76 2.27 1.13 -4.36
C VAL A 76 2.33 1.31 -5.88
N SER A 77 2.66 0.25 -6.61
CA SER A 77 2.70 0.24 -8.07
C SER A 77 1.35 0.53 -8.76
N ASP A 78 0.22 0.46 -8.05
CA ASP A 78 -1.10 0.73 -8.65
C ASP A 78 -1.33 2.23 -8.91
N PHE A 79 -0.53 3.12 -8.29
CA PHE A 79 -0.66 4.57 -8.46
C PHE A 79 0.68 5.31 -8.52
N GLN A 80 1.80 4.61 -8.32
CA GLN A 80 3.17 5.14 -8.39
C GLN A 80 4.10 4.09 -9.02
N ASP A 81 4.52 4.30 -10.26
CA ASP A 81 5.42 3.43 -11.02
C ASP A 81 6.77 4.09 -11.38
N ASP A 82 6.94 5.37 -11.02
CA ASP A 82 8.13 6.18 -11.32
C ASP A 82 9.26 6.04 -10.28
N VAL A 83 8.97 5.45 -9.12
CA VAL A 83 9.94 5.21 -8.05
C VAL A 83 9.66 3.87 -7.36
N ASP A 84 10.65 3.00 -7.35
CA ASP A 84 10.62 1.77 -6.57
C ASP A 84 10.80 2.06 -5.07
N ALA A 85 9.93 1.51 -4.23
CA ALA A 85 10.04 1.62 -2.79
C ALA A 85 11.10 0.65 -2.25
N ALA A 86 12.07 1.17 -1.50
CA ALA A 86 13.04 0.34 -0.81
C ALA A 86 12.35 -0.51 0.28
N ILE A 87 12.76 -1.77 0.42
CA ILE A 87 12.19 -2.72 1.37
C ILE A 87 13.13 -2.87 2.57
N TYR A 88 12.60 -2.66 3.77
CA TYR A 88 13.31 -2.81 5.05
C TYR A 88 12.56 -3.72 6.02
#